data_AF-Q748U9-F1
#
_entry.id   AF-Q748U9-F1
#
_cell.length_a   1.000
_cell.length_b   1.000
_cell.length_c   1.000
_cell.angle_alpha   90.00
_cell.angle_beta   90.00
_cell.angle_gamma   90.00
#
_symmetry.space_group_name_H-M   'P 1'
#
loop_
_entity.id
_entity.type
_entity.pdbx_description
1 polymer ?
#
loop_
_entity_poly.entity_id
_entity_poly.type
_entity_poly.pdbx_seq_one_letter_code
_entity_poly.pdbx_strand_id
1 'polypeptide(L)'
;MFTDTFDKITWLLLAVVIAALAGVLATNHGAGAGRAAGLGKAVEREMAYRARVELIARLYGPVEELRTAGNDQEALLRLNELIRSYPGEAHGYILRGEILRKMGALDEAVASFEEGVRLNGDYVDAQSPLSRRRAIEGLVVEGLAGIGGRAAANPGNRSLAASLRKVNYLKSRLAGGCE
;
A
#
# COMPACT_ATOMS: atom_id res chain seq x y z
N MET A 1 12.19 69.72 -24.61
CA MET A 1 13.59 70.18 -24.56
C MET A 1 14.19 69.73 -23.23
N PHE A 2 14.62 68.47 -23.18
CA PHE A 2 15.56 67.89 -22.20
C PHE A 2 16.31 66.83 -23.01
N THR A 3 17.20 67.28 -23.88
CA THR A 3 18.20 66.43 -24.55
C THR A 3 19.40 66.32 -23.63
N ASP A 4 19.16 65.84 -22.42
CA ASP A 4 20.20 65.72 -21.40
C ASP A 4 20.75 64.30 -21.44
N THR A 5 22.07 64.17 -21.42
CA THR A 5 22.77 62.88 -21.47
C THR A 5 22.37 61.99 -20.30
N PHE A 6 21.96 62.60 -19.19
CA PHE A 6 21.48 61.91 -18.00
C PHE A 6 20.21 61.10 -18.26
N ASP A 7 19.24 61.64 -19.01
CA ASP A 7 17.97 60.97 -19.30
C ASP A 7 18.19 59.77 -20.26
N LYS A 8 19.16 59.86 -21.17
CA LYS A 8 19.53 58.71 -22.01
C LYS A 8 20.16 57.58 -21.20
N ILE A 9 20.93 57.91 -20.15
CA ILE A 9 21.55 56.91 -19.26
C ILE A 9 20.48 56.22 -18.40
N THR A 10 19.49 56.95 -17.89
CA THR A 10 18.39 56.36 -17.10
C THR A 10 17.55 55.41 -17.96
N TRP A 11 17.23 55.78 -19.21
CA TRP A 11 16.51 54.90 -20.14
C TRP A 11 17.32 53.65 -20.53
N LEU A 12 18.64 53.77 -20.72
CA LEU A 12 19.52 52.62 -20.97
C LEU A 12 19.59 51.67 -19.77
N LEU A 13 19.73 52.21 -18.56
CA LEU A 13 19.73 51.40 -17.34
C LEU A 13 18.41 50.68 -17.13
N LEU A 14 17.28 51.36 -17.35
CA LEU A 14 15.96 50.76 -17.27
C LEU A 14 15.80 49.62 -18.29
N ALA A 15 16.24 49.82 -19.53
CA ALA A 15 16.19 48.78 -20.57
C ALA A 15 17.05 47.56 -20.22
N VAL A 16 18.23 47.76 -19.64
CA VAL A 16 19.11 46.66 -19.17
C VAL A 16 18.45 45.88 -18.04
N VAL A 17 17.83 46.56 -17.07
CA VAL A 17 17.12 45.91 -15.96
C VAL A 17 15.93 45.10 -16.48
N ILE A 18 15.16 45.64 -17.42
CA ILE A 18 14.03 44.94 -18.04
C ILE A 18 14.51 43.72 -18.83
N ALA A 19 15.58 43.85 -19.61
CA ALA A 19 16.16 42.73 -20.37
C ALA A 19 16.72 41.64 -19.45
N ALA A 20 17.37 42.01 -18.35
CA ALA A 20 17.85 41.07 -17.34
C ALA A 20 16.69 40.33 -16.65
N LEU A 21 15.63 41.05 -16.26
CA LEU A 21 14.43 40.45 -15.67
C LEU A 21 13.72 39.51 -16.65
N ALA A 22 13.62 39.89 -17.93
CA ALA A 22 13.05 39.05 -18.97
C ALA A 22 13.90 37.78 -19.20
N GLY A 23 15.23 37.90 -19.19
CA GLY A 23 16.14 36.76 -19.30
C GLY A 23 16.05 35.79 -18.11
N VAL A 24 15.90 36.31 -16.89
CA VAL A 24 15.69 35.50 -15.68
C VAL A 24 14.31 34.81 -15.72
N LEU A 25 13.26 35.49 -16.17
CA LEU A 25 11.93 34.90 -16.30
C LEU A 25 11.86 33.81 -17.38
N ALA A 26 12.55 34.01 -18.51
CA ALA A 26 12.61 33.05 -19.61
C ALA A 26 13.37 31.77 -19.23
N THR A 27 14.42 31.88 -18.42
CA THR A 27 15.16 30.69 -17.92
C THR A 27 14.42 29.96 -16.80
N ASN A 28 13.56 30.64 -16.04
CA ASN A 28 12.86 30.05 -14.88
C ASN A 28 11.53 29.35 -15.25
N HIS A 29 10.86 29.74 -16.34
CA HIS A 29 9.56 29.18 -16.73
C HIS A 29 9.58 27.73 -17.26
N GLY A 30 10.73 27.22 -17.74
CA GLY A 30 10.82 25.89 -18.34
C GLY A 30 11.18 24.74 -17.40
N ALA A 31 11.90 25.01 -16.30
CA ALA A 31 12.50 23.95 -15.46
C ALA A 31 11.87 23.80 -14.07
N GLY A 32 11.24 24.85 -13.53
CA GLY A 32 10.70 24.87 -12.16
C GLY A 32 9.31 24.25 -12.01
N ALA A 33 8.42 24.46 -12.98
CA ALA A 33 7.01 24.08 -12.86
C ALA A 33 6.79 22.55 -12.82
N GLY A 34 7.54 21.78 -13.62
CA GLY A 34 7.44 20.31 -13.65
C GLY A 34 7.98 19.64 -12.39
N ARG A 35 9.08 20.17 -11.81
CA ARG A 35 9.68 19.67 -10.56
C ARG A 35 8.84 20.01 -9.33
N ALA A 36 8.30 21.23 -9.25
CA ALA A 36 7.41 21.64 -8.15
C ALA A 36 6.09 20.84 -8.15
N ALA A 37 5.50 20.60 -9.34
CA ALA A 37 4.29 19.77 -9.46
C ALA A 37 4.54 18.29 -9.13
N GLY A 38 5.72 17.75 -9.46
CA GLY A 38 6.12 16.38 -9.12
C GLY A 38 6.38 16.17 -7.63
N LEU A 39 7.05 17.14 -6.98
CA LEU A 39 7.27 17.14 -5.53
C LEU A 39 5.96 17.22 -4.76
N GLY A 40 5.00 18.04 -5.22
CA GLY A 40 3.65 18.10 -4.64
C GLY A 40 2.95 16.74 -4.65
N LYS A 41 2.92 16.06 -5.81
CA LYS A 41 2.29 14.74 -5.94
C LYS A 41 2.95 13.66 -5.09
N ALA A 42 4.28 13.69 -4.95
CA ALA A 42 5.00 12.74 -4.11
C ALA A 42 4.66 12.94 -2.63
N VAL A 43 4.64 14.19 -2.17
CA VAL A 43 4.26 14.55 -0.79
C VAL A 43 2.80 14.21 -0.52
N GLU A 44 1.88 14.47 -1.45
CA GLU A 44 0.46 14.09 -1.32
C GLU A 44 0.27 12.59 -1.17
N ARG A 45 0.98 11.77 -1.98
CA ARG A 45 0.94 10.30 -1.88
C ARG A 45 1.45 9.82 -0.54
N GLU A 46 2.57 10.36 -0.07
CA GLU A 46 3.15 10.02 1.22
C GLU A 46 2.19 10.38 2.37
N MET A 47 1.58 11.57 2.33
CA MET A 47 0.59 11.97 3.33
C MET A 47 -0.65 11.08 3.29
N ALA A 48 -1.16 10.74 2.11
CA ALA A 48 -2.29 9.82 1.96
C ALA A 48 -1.96 8.41 2.48
N TYR A 49 -0.74 7.93 2.22
CA TYR A 49 -0.26 6.65 2.71
C TYR A 49 -0.20 6.62 4.24
N ARG A 50 0.41 7.64 4.85
CA ARG A 50 0.47 7.79 6.32
C ARG A 50 -0.92 7.88 6.94
N ALA A 51 -1.80 8.67 6.34
CA ALA A 51 -3.18 8.79 6.80
C ALA A 51 -3.93 7.45 6.72
N ARG A 52 -3.70 6.65 5.67
CA ARG A 52 -4.27 5.30 5.56
C ARG A 52 -3.74 4.38 6.67
N VAL A 53 -2.43 4.37 6.92
CA VAL A 53 -1.82 3.53 7.98
C VAL A 53 -2.41 3.89 9.35
N GLU A 54 -2.52 5.18 9.66
CA GLU A 54 -3.13 5.67 10.91
C GLU A 54 -4.61 5.30 11.01
N LEU A 55 -5.36 5.47 9.92
CA LEU A 55 -6.77 5.09 9.87
C LEU A 55 -6.96 3.58 10.12
N ILE A 56 -6.12 2.75 9.51
CA ILE A 56 -6.14 1.30 9.72
C ILE A 56 -5.90 0.98 11.20
N ALA A 57 -4.87 1.55 11.81
CA ALA A 57 -4.55 1.32 13.22
C ALA A 57 -5.76 1.67 14.12
N ARG A 58 -6.42 2.80 13.84
CA ARG A 58 -7.59 3.24 14.59
C ARG A 58 -8.83 2.36 14.38
N LEU A 59 -9.12 1.98 13.14
CA LEU A 59 -10.33 1.20 12.81
C LEU A 59 -10.23 -0.25 13.29
N TYR A 60 -9.06 -0.87 13.15
CA TYR A 60 -8.87 -2.29 13.43
C TYR A 60 -8.27 -2.57 14.82
N GLY A 61 -7.80 -1.54 15.54
CA GLY A 61 -7.26 -1.66 16.90
C GLY A 61 -8.13 -2.51 17.85
N PRO A 62 -9.44 -2.26 17.98
CA PRO A 62 -10.30 -3.08 18.83
C PRO A 62 -10.36 -4.56 18.42
N VAL A 63 -10.26 -4.87 17.13
CA VAL A 63 -10.24 -6.27 16.65
C VAL A 63 -8.91 -6.93 17.00
N GLU A 64 -7.80 -6.21 16.88
CA GLU A 64 -6.47 -6.69 17.28
C GLU A 64 -6.40 -6.96 18.79
N GLU A 65 -6.99 -6.09 19.62
CA GLU A 65 -7.12 -6.29 21.06
C GLU A 65 -7.89 -7.57 21.40
N LEU A 66 -9.06 -7.79 20.76
CA LEU A 66 -9.83 -9.02 20.96
C LEU A 66 -9.04 -10.27 20.54
N ARG A 67 -8.37 -10.23 19.38
CA ARG A 67 -7.55 -11.34 18.86
C ARG A 67 -6.39 -11.68 19.80
N THR A 68 -5.70 -10.67 20.32
CA THR A 68 -4.58 -10.87 21.26
C THR A 68 -5.04 -11.35 22.63
N ALA A 69 -6.23 -10.94 23.07
CA ALA A 69 -6.88 -11.46 24.27
C ALA A 69 -7.38 -12.91 24.12
N GLY A 70 -7.39 -13.46 22.89
CA GLY A 70 -7.89 -14.81 22.62
C GLY A 70 -9.38 -14.89 22.28
N ASN A 71 -10.07 -13.75 22.22
CA ASN A 71 -11.50 -13.67 21.89
C ASN A 71 -11.69 -13.69 20.36
N ASP A 72 -11.21 -14.75 19.72
CA ASP A 72 -11.10 -14.86 18.26
C ASP A 72 -12.48 -14.81 17.56
N GLN A 73 -13.53 -15.39 18.16
CA GLN A 73 -14.89 -15.34 17.61
C GLN A 73 -15.47 -13.91 17.63
N GLU A 74 -15.29 -13.17 18.72
CA GLU A 74 -15.77 -11.80 18.84
C GLU A 74 -14.98 -10.87 17.89
N ALA A 75 -13.67 -11.08 17.79
CA ALA A 75 -12.83 -10.41 16.81
C ALA A 75 -13.36 -10.60 15.39
N LEU A 76 -13.70 -11.84 14.99
CA LEU A 76 -14.28 -12.13 13.67
C LEU A 76 -15.63 -11.45 13.44
N LEU A 77 -16.50 -11.38 14.45
CA LEU A 77 -17.79 -10.69 14.33
C LEU A 77 -17.59 -9.21 14.03
N ARG A 78 -16.76 -8.52 14.82
CA ARG A 78 -16.41 -7.11 14.60
C ARG A 78 -15.73 -6.88 13.26
N LEU A 79 -14.83 -7.80 12.89
CA LEU A 79 -14.10 -7.73 11.64
C LEU A 79 -15.03 -7.86 10.42
N ASN A 80 -16.08 -8.69 10.51
CA ASN A 80 -17.07 -8.81 9.44
C ASN A 80 -17.85 -7.51 9.23
N GLU A 81 -18.15 -6.75 10.29
CA GLU A 81 -18.77 -5.42 10.18
C GLU A 81 -17.84 -4.42 9.45
N LEU A 82 -16.55 -4.44 9.80
CA LEU A 82 -15.53 -3.60 9.15
C LEU A 82 -15.36 -3.95 7.67
N ILE A 83 -15.26 -5.23 7.33
CA ILE A 83 -15.12 -5.68 5.93
C ILE A 83 -16.34 -5.29 5.09
N ARG A 84 -17.55 -5.33 5.66
CA ARG A 84 -18.77 -4.87 4.97
C ARG A 84 -18.77 -3.36 4.74
N SER A 85 -18.23 -2.61 5.69
CA SER A 85 -18.16 -1.14 5.60
C SER A 85 -17.04 -0.66 4.68
N TYR A 86 -15.94 -1.41 4.63
CA TYR A 86 -14.72 -1.08 3.88
C TYR A 86 -14.26 -2.28 3.02
N PRO A 87 -15.04 -2.69 2.00
CA PRO A 87 -14.75 -3.90 1.22
C PRO A 87 -13.46 -3.81 0.39
N GLY A 88 -12.95 -2.60 0.12
CA GLY A 88 -11.68 -2.38 -0.56
C GLY A 88 -10.46 -2.30 0.36
N GLU A 89 -10.64 -2.36 1.69
CA GLU A 89 -9.53 -2.26 2.63
C GLU A 89 -8.94 -3.65 2.92
N ALA A 90 -7.74 -3.87 2.37
CA ALA A 90 -6.99 -5.12 2.49
C ALA A 90 -6.77 -5.58 3.94
N HIS A 91 -6.60 -4.65 4.89
CA HIS A 91 -6.27 -4.99 6.28
C HIS A 91 -7.29 -5.92 6.93
N GLY A 92 -8.58 -5.75 6.61
CA GLY A 92 -9.63 -6.60 7.16
C GLY A 92 -9.47 -8.07 6.77
N TYR A 93 -9.12 -8.33 5.51
CA TYR A 93 -8.89 -9.67 4.99
C TYR A 93 -7.62 -10.32 5.57
N ILE A 94 -6.57 -9.52 5.75
CA ILE A 94 -5.32 -9.97 6.37
C ILE A 94 -5.54 -10.39 7.81
N LEU A 95 -6.20 -9.53 8.61
CA LEU A 95 -6.48 -9.84 10.01
C LEU A 95 -7.41 -11.05 10.16
N ARG A 96 -8.37 -11.20 9.24
CA ARG A 96 -9.25 -12.37 9.20
C ARG A 96 -8.46 -13.65 8.94
N GLY A 97 -7.50 -13.59 8.01
CA GLY A 97 -6.58 -14.69 7.72
C GLY A 97 -5.76 -15.08 8.95
N GLU A 98 -5.23 -14.12 9.70
CA GLU A 98 -4.47 -14.38 10.93
C GLU A 98 -5.31 -15.07 12.00
N ILE A 99 -6.53 -14.59 12.23
CA ILE A 99 -7.45 -15.17 13.21
C ILE A 99 -7.83 -16.60 12.80
N LEU A 100 -8.21 -16.81 11.53
CA LEU A 100 -8.58 -18.13 11.03
C LEU A 100 -7.42 -19.12 11.08
N ARG A 101 -6.19 -18.67 10.80
CA ARG A 101 -4.98 -19.50 10.94
C ARG A 101 -4.80 -19.95 12.38
N LYS A 102 -4.94 -19.03 13.35
CA LYS A 102 -4.87 -19.33 14.79
C LYS A 102 -5.94 -20.34 15.22
N MET A 103 -7.13 -20.28 14.63
CA MET A 103 -8.23 -21.22 14.87
C MET A 103 -8.08 -22.56 14.13
N GLY A 104 -7.05 -22.74 13.29
CA GLY A 104 -6.82 -23.96 12.50
C GLY A 104 -7.64 -24.07 11.21
N ALA A 105 -8.39 -23.03 10.83
CA ALA A 105 -9.17 -22.95 9.60
C ALA A 105 -8.26 -22.58 8.41
N LEU A 106 -7.38 -23.50 8.02
CA LEU A 106 -6.27 -23.23 7.10
C LEU A 106 -6.72 -22.85 5.68
N ASP A 107 -7.76 -23.48 5.15
CA ASP A 107 -8.27 -23.18 3.80
C ASP A 107 -8.83 -21.76 3.71
N GLU A 108 -9.61 -21.36 4.71
CA GLU A 108 -10.24 -20.05 4.83
C GLU A 108 -9.22 -18.97 5.17
N ALA A 109 -8.20 -19.31 5.96
CA ALA A 109 -7.07 -18.43 6.23
C ALA A 109 -6.32 -18.08 4.94
N VAL A 110 -5.93 -19.09 4.15
CA VAL A 110 -5.27 -18.90 2.85
C VAL A 110 -6.13 -18.05 1.92
N ALA A 111 -7.44 -18.31 1.85
CA ALA A 111 -8.35 -17.51 1.04
C ALA A 111 -8.42 -16.05 1.48
N SER A 112 -8.40 -15.78 2.79
CA SER A 112 -8.45 -14.41 3.31
C SER A 112 -7.14 -13.66 3.10
N PHE A 113 -5.99 -14.31 3.30
CA PHE A 113 -4.69 -13.72 2.99
C PHE A 113 -4.52 -13.44 1.49
N GLU A 114 -4.95 -14.36 0.61
CA GLU A 114 -4.93 -14.14 -0.84
C GLU A 114 -5.68 -12.87 -1.23
N GLU A 115 -6.90 -12.69 -0.71
CA GLU A 115 -7.73 -11.53 -0.99
C GLU A 115 -7.07 -10.23 -0.51
N GLY A 116 -6.54 -10.22 0.72
CA GLY A 116 -5.82 -9.07 1.26
C GLY A 116 -4.59 -8.68 0.43
N VAL A 117 -3.78 -9.68 0.01
CA VAL A 117 -2.58 -9.45 -0.81
C VAL A 117 -2.93 -9.01 -2.24
N ARG A 118 -4.07 -9.44 -2.78
CA ARG A 118 -4.59 -8.96 -4.07
C ARG A 118 -4.99 -7.50 -4.01
N LEU A 119 -5.65 -7.09 -2.94
CA LEU A 119 -6.08 -5.71 -2.73
C LEU A 119 -4.90 -4.77 -2.47
N ASN A 120 -3.91 -5.23 -1.71
CA ASN A 120 -2.69 -4.47 -1.48
C ASN A 120 -1.44 -5.37 -1.33
N GLY A 121 -0.47 -5.18 -2.21
CA GLY A 121 0.82 -5.88 -2.20
C GLY A 121 1.75 -5.50 -1.04
N ASP A 122 1.50 -4.37 -0.36
CA ASP A 122 2.30 -3.89 0.77
C ASP A 122 2.38 -4.90 1.93
N TYR A 123 1.43 -5.83 2.02
CA TYR A 123 1.43 -6.86 3.07
C TYR A 123 2.51 -7.93 2.88
N VAL A 124 3.02 -8.12 1.65
CA VAL A 124 4.13 -9.04 1.35
C VAL A 124 5.47 -8.32 1.17
N ASP A 125 5.45 -7.00 1.04
CA ASP A 125 6.66 -6.17 1.02
C ASP A 125 7.26 -6.12 2.44
N ALA A 126 8.56 -6.39 2.55
CA ALA A 126 9.27 -6.36 3.82
C ALA A 126 9.54 -4.93 4.34
N GLN A 127 9.56 -3.93 3.46
CA GLN A 127 9.83 -2.52 3.82
C GLN A 127 8.57 -1.76 4.22
N SER A 128 7.40 -2.35 3.96
CA SER A 128 6.12 -1.74 4.29
C SER A 128 5.86 -1.74 5.81
N PRO A 129 5.38 -0.64 6.42
CA PRO A 129 4.91 -0.63 7.80
C PRO A 129 3.67 -1.52 8.03
N LEU A 130 2.96 -1.92 6.97
CA LEU A 130 1.82 -2.85 7.05
C LEU A 130 2.24 -4.31 6.84
N SER A 131 3.54 -4.58 6.68
CA SER A 131 4.02 -5.90 6.33
C SER A 131 3.50 -6.98 7.29
N ARG A 132 2.88 -8.00 6.71
CA ARG A 132 2.57 -9.28 7.39
C ARG A 132 3.33 -10.42 6.73
N ARG A 133 4.43 -10.10 6.04
CA ARG A 133 5.21 -11.03 5.22
C ARG A 133 5.54 -12.32 5.95
N ARG A 134 6.07 -12.24 7.16
CA ARG A 134 6.45 -13.42 7.98
C ARG A 134 5.24 -14.31 8.32
N ALA A 135 4.08 -13.72 8.61
CA ALA A 135 2.87 -14.48 8.88
C ALA A 135 2.39 -15.21 7.62
N ILE A 136 2.47 -14.56 6.46
CA ILE A 136 2.12 -15.14 5.16
C ILE A 136 3.13 -16.23 4.76
N GLU A 137 4.42 -16.05 5.02
CA GLU A 137 5.45 -17.07 4.81
C GLU A 137 5.14 -18.34 5.61
N GLY A 138 4.83 -18.20 6.90
CA GLY A 138 4.41 -19.32 7.76
C GLY A 138 3.15 -20.02 7.23
N LEU A 139 2.13 -19.24 6.87
CA LEU A 139 0.91 -19.76 6.27
C LEU A 139 1.16 -20.52 4.97
N VAL A 140 2.07 -20.04 4.10
CA VAL A 140 2.40 -20.73 2.85
C VAL A 140 3.06 -22.08 3.13
N VAL A 141 3.95 -22.16 4.11
CA VAL A 141 4.58 -23.43 4.52
C VAL A 141 3.50 -24.40 5.03
N GLU A 142 2.65 -23.95 5.96
CA GLU A 142 1.52 -24.72 6.50
C GLU A 142 0.56 -25.17 5.38
N GLY A 143 0.24 -24.26 4.46
CA GLY A 143 -0.65 -24.48 3.34
C GLY A 143 -0.12 -25.50 2.34
N LEU A 144 1.17 -25.43 1.98
CA LEU A 144 1.78 -26.41 1.08
C LEU A 144 1.81 -27.81 1.71
N ALA A 145 2.10 -27.92 3.01
CA ALA A 145 2.09 -29.19 3.70
C ALA A 145 0.66 -29.75 3.86
N GLY A 146 -0.25 -28.98 4.46
CA GLY A 146 -1.60 -29.42 4.80
C GLY A 146 -2.55 -29.48 3.59
N ILE A 147 -2.67 -28.38 2.84
CA ILE A 147 -3.55 -28.34 1.66
C ILE A 147 -2.94 -29.15 0.52
N GLY A 148 -1.63 -29.03 0.28
CA GLY A 148 -0.93 -29.80 -0.75
C GLY A 148 -1.00 -31.31 -0.51
N GLY A 149 -0.80 -31.78 0.73
CA GLY A 149 -0.94 -33.20 1.07
C GLY A 149 -2.35 -33.73 0.82
N ARG A 150 -3.39 -33.00 1.24
CA ARG A 150 -4.79 -33.37 0.96
C ARG A 150 -5.11 -33.37 -0.53
N ALA A 151 -4.58 -32.40 -1.29
CA ALA A 151 -4.78 -32.31 -2.74
C ALA A 151 -4.07 -33.46 -3.48
N ALA A 152 -2.88 -33.87 -3.03
CA ALA A 152 -2.16 -35.01 -3.59
C ALA A 152 -2.88 -36.34 -3.34
N ALA A 153 -3.48 -36.50 -2.15
CA ALA A 153 -4.30 -37.67 -1.83
C ALA A 153 -5.61 -37.71 -2.65
N ASN A 154 -6.13 -36.55 -3.07
CA ASN A 154 -7.38 -36.43 -3.84
C ASN A 154 -7.22 -35.53 -5.08
N PRO A 155 -6.50 -35.97 -6.14
CA PRO A 155 -6.16 -35.11 -7.28
C PRO A 155 -7.37 -34.58 -8.08
N GLY A 156 -8.52 -35.25 -8.00
CA GLY A 156 -9.77 -34.82 -8.64
C GLY A 156 -10.57 -33.77 -7.87
N ASN A 157 -10.21 -33.46 -6.62
CA ASN A 157 -10.96 -32.53 -5.79
C ASN A 157 -10.70 -31.07 -6.22
N ARG A 158 -11.67 -30.49 -6.92
CA ARG A 158 -11.59 -29.11 -7.44
C ARG A 158 -11.44 -28.06 -6.34
N SER A 159 -12.00 -28.28 -5.15
CA SER A 159 -11.89 -27.36 -4.01
C SER A 159 -10.47 -27.31 -3.47
N LEU A 160 -9.86 -28.49 -3.24
CA LEU A 160 -8.47 -28.58 -2.79
C LEU A 160 -7.49 -28.05 -3.84
N ALA A 161 -7.75 -28.31 -5.12
CA ALA A 161 -6.98 -27.73 -6.21
C ALA A 161 -7.10 -26.19 -6.21
N ALA A 162 -8.27 -25.63 -5.89
CA ALA A 162 -8.47 -24.19 -5.78
C ALA A 162 -7.69 -23.61 -4.59
N SER A 163 -7.82 -24.18 -3.39
CA SER A 163 -7.05 -23.75 -2.22
C SER A 163 -5.55 -23.81 -2.47
N LEU A 164 -5.05 -24.87 -3.11
CA LEU A 164 -3.63 -24.99 -3.44
C LEU A 164 -3.16 -23.92 -4.44
N ARG A 165 -3.98 -23.53 -5.42
CA ARG A 165 -3.67 -22.40 -6.30
C ARG A 165 -3.50 -21.09 -5.52
N LYS A 166 -4.30 -20.86 -4.48
CA LYS A 166 -4.20 -19.67 -3.62
C LYS A 166 -2.91 -19.68 -2.80
N VAL A 167 -2.52 -20.83 -2.25
CA VAL A 167 -1.21 -21.00 -1.58
C VAL A 167 -0.07 -20.66 -2.54
N ASN A 168 -0.13 -21.18 -3.78
CA ASN A 168 0.89 -20.91 -4.78
C ASN A 168 0.91 -19.43 -5.23
N TYR A 169 -0.24 -18.78 -5.29
CA TYR A 169 -0.31 -17.33 -5.53
C TYR A 169 0.45 -16.55 -4.44
N LEU A 170 0.16 -16.82 -3.16
CA LEU A 170 0.84 -16.17 -2.04
C LEU A 170 2.35 -16.44 -2.07
N LYS A 171 2.76 -17.68 -2.35
CA LYS A 171 4.18 -18.05 -2.54
C LYS A 171 4.84 -17.22 -3.63
N SER A 172 4.19 -17.07 -4.78
CA SER A 172 4.71 -16.27 -5.90
C SER A 172 4.84 -14.79 -5.54
N ARG A 173 3.83 -14.22 -4.86
CA ARG A 173 3.86 -12.82 -4.41
C ARG A 173 4.96 -12.55 -3.38
N LEU A 174 5.25 -13.50 -2.49
CA LEU A 174 6.36 -13.40 -1.55
C LEU A 174 7.72 -13.41 -2.27
N ALA A 175 7.87 -14.20 -3.33
CA ALA A 175 9.11 -14.28 -4.10
C ALA A 175 9.39 -13.03 -4.95
N GLY A 176 8.34 -12.37 -5.45
CA GLY A 176 8.46 -11.18 -6.30
C GLY A 176 8.56 -9.83 -5.55
N GLY A 177 8.53 -9.82 -4.22
CA GLY A 177 8.64 -8.60 -3.40
C GLY A 177 10.08 -8.13 -3.13
N CYS A 178 11.06 -8.59 -3.92
CA CYS A 178 12.48 -8.25 -3.76
C CYS A 178 12.98 -7.22 -4.80
N GLU A 179 12.10 -6.61 -5.59
CA GLU A 179 12.45 -5.64 -6.64
C GLU A 179 12.11 -4.20 -6.26
#